data_AF-A0A938NZ35-F1
#
_entry.id   AF-A0A938NZ35-F1
#
_cell.length_a   1.000
_cell.length_b   1.000
_cell.length_c   1.000
_cell.angle_alpha   90.00
_cell.angle_beta   90.00
_cell.angle_gamma   90.00
#
_symmetry.space_group_name_H-M   'P 1'
#
loop_
_entity.id
_entity.type
_entity.pdbx_description
1 polymer ?
#
loop_
_entity_poly.entity_id
_entity_poly.type
_entity_poly.pdbx_seq_one_letter_code
_entity_poly.pdbx_strand_id
1 'polypeptide(L)' 'MSLRDGKFYIGHTNRLDDRIKRHNEGRVPATRHRRPLTLVYSETYPTRAEAVRRERYLKSLKGNQTFRDIIGV' A
#
# COMPACT_ATOMS: atom_id res chain seq x y z
N MET A 1 -1.65 5.98 -0.46
CA MET A 1 -0.80 7.11 -0.09
C MET A 1 -1.36 7.77 1.16
N SER A 2 -0.50 8.18 2.09
CA SER A 2 -0.92 8.96 3.25
C SER A 2 -1.00 10.44 2.86
N LEU A 3 -2.15 11.08 3.10
CA LEU A 3 -2.34 12.50 2.83
C LEU A 3 -1.61 13.39 3.84
N ARG A 4 -1.14 12.81 4.95
CA ARG A 4 -0.42 13.53 6.01
C ARG A 4 1.06 13.75 5.69
N ASP A 5 1.71 12.73 5.14
CA ASP A 5 3.15 12.72 4.90
C ASP A 5 3.54 12.55 3.43
N GLY A 6 2.56 12.40 2.53
CA GLY A 6 2.79 12.19 1.09
C GLY A 6 3.52 10.89 0.76
N LYS A 7 3.72 10.00 1.74
CA LYS A 7 4.46 8.74 1.55
C LYS A 7 3.50 7.59 1.26
N PHE A 8 4.00 6.60 0.53
CA PHE A 8 3.24 5.40 0.23
C PHE A 8 3.21 4.43 1.41
N TYR A 9 2.22 3.55 1.38
CA TYR A 9 2.14 2.35 2.19
C TYR A 9 1.90 1.19 1.23
N ILE A 10 2.73 0.16 1.33
CA ILE A 10 2.70 -1.00 0.43
C ILE A 10 2.41 -2.23 1.28
N GLY A 11 1.42 -3.01 0.88
CA GLY A 11 0.99 -4.23 1.56
C GLY A 11 0.12 -5.09 0.64
N HIS A 12 -0.15 -6.32 1.07
CA HIS A 12 -1.10 -7.22 0.40
C HIS A 12 -2.30 -7.52 1.30
N THR A 13 -3.40 -7.92 0.69
CA THR A 13 -4.61 -8.38 1.39
C THR A 13 -5.47 -9.23 0.45
N ASN A 14 -6.34 -10.06 1.00
CA ASN A 14 -7.39 -10.76 0.28
C ASN A 14 -8.70 -9.95 0.22
N ARG A 15 -8.85 -8.90 1.04
CA ARG A 15 -10.07 -8.08 1.13
C ARG A 15 -9.67 -6.60 1.14
N LEU A 16 -9.63 -6.00 -0.04
CA LEU A 16 -9.11 -4.64 -0.26
C LEU A 16 -9.89 -3.59 0.54
N ASP A 17 -11.22 -3.62 0.47
CA ASP A 17 -12.08 -2.64 1.14
C ASP A 17 -11.93 -2.66 2.66
N ASP A 18 -11.95 -3.87 3.25
CA ASP A 18 -11.75 -4.05 4.68
C ASP A 18 -10.37 -3.57 5.13
N ARG A 19 -9.35 -3.77 4.31
CA ARG A 19 -7.99 -3.33 4.60
C ARG A 19 -7.91 -1.81 4.63
N ILE A 20 -8.47 -1.13 3.63
CA ILE A 20 -8.52 0.34 3.55
C ILE A 20 -9.27 0.90 4.75
N LYS A 21 -10.44 0.34 5.07
CA LYS A 21 -11.24 0.73 6.23
C LYS A 21 -10.45 0.60 7.53
N ARG A 22 -9.84 -0.56 7.79
CA ARG A 22 -9.02 -0.79 9.02
C ARG A 22 -7.86 0.18 9.14
N HIS A 23 -7.17 0.49 8.04
CA HIS A 23 -6.08 1.46 8.04
C HIS A 23 -6.57 2.88 8.39
N ASN A 24 -7.71 3.31 7.83
CA ASN A 24 -8.29 4.62 8.10
C ASN A 24 -8.98 4.71 9.48
N GLU A 25 -9.48 3.62 10.03
CA GLU A 25 -9.93 3.53 11.42
C GLU A 25 -8.78 3.57 12.43
N GLY A 26 -7.53 3.44 11.98
CA GLY A 26 -6.34 3.47 12.85
C GLY A 26 -6.09 2.17 13.60
N ARG A 27 -6.71 1.07 13.16
CA ARG A 27 -6.56 -0.27 13.75
C ARG A 27 -5.23 -0.93 13.38
N VAL A 28 -4.44 -0.32 12.49
CA VAL A 28 -3.13 -0.81 12.07
C VAL A 28 -2.02 0.09 12.62
N PRO A 29 -1.16 -0.38 13.55
CA PRO A 29 -0.13 0.45 14.19
C PRO A 29 0.78 1.16 13.18
N ALA A 30 1.20 0.47 12.12
CA ALA A 30 2.12 0.99 11.10
C ALA A 30 1.61 2.22 10.35
N THR A 31 0.28 2.41 10.25
CA THR A 31 -0.32 3.55 9.52
C THR A 31 -1.24 4.40 10.40
N ARG A 32 -1.49 4.02 11.66
CA ARG A 32 -2.40 4.74 12.56
C ARG A 32 -2.07 6.23 12.69
N HIS A 33 -0.78 6.58 12.67
CA HIS A 33 -0.33 7.96 12.75
C HIS A 33 -0.24 8.67 11.39
N ARG A 34 -0.45 7.94 10.29
CA ARG A 34 -0.30 8.41 8.91
C ARG A 34 -1.65 8.58 8.19
N ARG A 35 -2.74 8.61 8.94
CA ARG A 35 -4.09 8.78 8.42
C ARG A 35 -4.36 10.25 8.03
N PRO A 36 -5.27 10.50 7.08
CA PRO A 36 -5.99 9.52 6.26
C PRO A 36 -5.11 8.93 5.14
N LEU A 37 -5.40 7.68 4.75
CA LEU A 37 -4.77 6.97 3.62
C LEU A 37 -5.77 6.83 2.47
N THR A 38 -5.34 7.23 1.28
CA THR A 38 -6.08 7.05 0.02
C THR A 38 -5.52 5.88 -0.76
N LEU A 39 -6.37 5.03 -1.33
CA LEU A 39 -5.93 4.00 -2.28
C LEU A 39 -5.51 4.69 -3.59
N VAL A 40 -4.31 4.42 -4.07
CA VAL A 40 -3.78 4.98 -5.33
C VAL A 40 -3.49 3.91 -6.36
N TYR A 41 -3.31 2.66 -5.92
CA TYR A 41 -2.92 1.54 -6.78
C TYR A 41 -3.25 0.21 -6.10
N SER A 42 -3.69 -0.78 -6.89
CA SER A 42 -3.90 -2.15 -6.45
C SER A 42 -3.73 -3.12 -7.62
N GLU A 43 -3.11 -4.28 -7.37
CA GLU A 43 -2.97 -5.39 -8.31
C GLU A 43 -3.54 -6.67 -7.66
N THR A 44 -4.13 -7.56 -8.46
CA THR A 44 -4.63 -8.87 -8.03
C THR A 44 -3.73 -9.98 -8.54
N TYR A 45 -3.48 -10.98 -7.70
CA TYR A 45 -2.67 -12.15 -8.06
C TYR A 45 -3.43 -13.45 -7.73
N PRO A 46 -3.27 -14.52 -8.54
CA PRO A 46 -3.92 -15.81 -8.30
C PRO A 46 -3.47 -16.46 -6.98
N THR A 47 -2.21 -16.26 -6.59
CA THR A 47 -1.65 -16.87 -5.39
C THR A 47 -1.13 -15.84 -4.39
N ARG A 48 -1.17 -16.20 -3.10
CA ARG A 48 -0.54 -15.42 -2.04
C ARG A 48 0.96 -15.26 -2.27
N ALA A 49 1.63 -16.29 -2.78
CA ALA A 49 3.07 -16.26 -3.04
C ALA A 49 3.45 -15.18 -4.06
N GLU A 50 2.69 -15.07 -5.15
CA GLU A 50 2.89 -14.03 -6.16
C GLU A 50 2.62 -12.63 -5.62
N ALA A 51 1.54 -12.45 -4.86
CA ALA A 51 1.22 -11.18 -4.20
C ALA A 51 2.35 -10.73 -3.25
N VAL A 52 2.89 -11.64 -2.44
CA VAL A 52 4.00 -11.36 -1.52
C VAL A 52 5.29 -11.07 -2.29
N ARG A 53 5.57 -11.80 -3.38
CA ARG A 53 6.73 -11.53 -4.25
C ARG A 53 6.66 -10.12 -4.83
N ARG A 54 5.48 -9.72 -5.31
CA ARG A 54 5.24 -8.36 -5.81
C ARG A 54 5.40 -7.31 -4.72
N GLU A 55 4.79 -7.53 -3.56
CA GLU A 55 4.91 -6.60 -2.42
C GLU A 55 6.38 -6.38 -2.02
N ARG A 56 7.18 -7.45 -1.97
CA ARG A 56 8.62 -7.37 -1.68
C ARG A 56 9.37 -6.57 -2.73
N TYR A 57 9.09 -6.82 -4.02
CA TYR A 57 9.66 -6.03 -5.10
C TYR A 57 9.32 -4.54 -4.94
N LEU A 58 8.05 -4.19 -4.75
CA LEU A 58 7.63 -2.80 -4.58
C LEU A 58 8.25 -2.13 -3.35
N LYS A 59 8.43 -2.87 -2.24
CA LYS A 59 9.12 -2.38 -1.03
C LYS A 59 10.64 -2.24 -1.21
N SER A 60 11.24 -2.98 -2.15
CA SER A 60 12.68 -2.88 -2.45
C SER A 60 13.05 -1.65 -3.27
N LEU A 61 12.07 -1.01 -3.91
CA LEU A 61 12.29 0.19 -4.69
C LEU A 61 12.79 1.33 -3.80
N LYS A 62 13.88 1.97 -4.24
CA LYS A 62 14.48 3.07 -3.50
C LYS A 62 13.73 4.37 -3.78
N GLY A 63 12.86 4.74 -2.85
CA GLY A 63 12.23 6.05 -2.82
C GLY A 63 10.87 6.12 -3.52
N ASN A 64 10.14 7.20 -3.23
CA ASN A 64 8.77 7.41 -3.70
C ASN A 64 8.68 7.57 -5.22
N GLN A 65 9.75 8.05 -5.89
CA GLN A 65 9.73 8.34 -7.32
C GLN A 65 9.65 7.08 -8.17
N THR A 66 10.48 6.07 -7.89
CA THR A 66 10.44 4.80 -8.64
C THR A 66 9.08 4.12 -8.51
N PHE A 67 8.44 4.21 -7.34
CA PHE A 67 7.09 3.66 -7.19
C PHE A 67 6.06 4.45 -8.00
N ARG A 68 6.14 5.78 -8.00
CA ARG A 68 5.31 6.69 -8.82
C ARG A 68 5.37 6.35 -10.31
N ASP A 69 6.59 6.17 -10.82
CA ASP A 69 6.82 5.82 -12.22
C ASP A 69 6.13 4.49 -12.60
N ILE A 70 6.10 3.50 -11.69
CA ILE A 70 5.44 2.21 -11.92
C ILE A 70 3.92 2.35 -11.97
N ILE A 71 3.34 3.22 -11.15
CA ILE A 71 1.88 3.37 -11.04
C ILE A 71 1.33 4.50 -11.92
N GLY A 72 2.20 5.22 -12.62
CA GLY A 72 1.85 6.27 -13.58
C GLY A 72 1.29 7.56 -12.95
N VAL A 73 1.74 7.93 -11.74
CA VAL A 73 1.34 9.18 -11.05
C VAL A 73 2.50 10.03 -10.56
#